data_AF-A0A7X5QMS7-F1
#
_entry.id   AF-A0A7X5QMS7-F1
#
_cell.length_a   1.000
_cell.length_b   1.000
_cell.length_c   1.000
_cell.angle_alpha   90.00
_cell.angle_beta   90.00
_cell.angle_gamma   90.00
#
_symmetry.space_group_name_H-M   'P 1'
#
loop_
_entity.id
_entity.type
_entity.pdbx_description
1 polymer ?
#
loop_
_entity_poly.entity_id
_entity_poly.type
_entity_poly.pdbx_seq_one_letter_code
_entity_poly.pdbx_strand_id
1 'polypeptide(L)'
;MNNLNVIIADDHPIVLFGIRKSLERLDWINVVAESEDSTTLINNLSCIKANVLITDLSMPGDTYGDGINLIKYIKRHYPRLSIIVLTMNNNPAILSAVLELDIEGIVLKQGAPTDLPDVLTALKQGERFIPESVSELLKKVTETPYSDKPLSQKESEVIRLFAQGFLVTDIAKKLNRSVKTISSQKKSAMVKLGVNNDIALLNYLASVAINTDDHIQ
;
A
#
# COMPACT_ATOMS: atom_id res chain seq x y z
N MET A 1 -14.78 6.22 -29.13
CA MET A 1 -13.80 6.68 -28.12
C MET A 1 -13.82 5.67 -26.99
N ASN A 2 -12.67 5.11 -26.62
CA ASN A 2 -12.63 4.10 -25.55
C ASN A 2 -12.55 4.85 -24.22
N ASN A 3 -13.71 5.06 -23.58
CA ASN A 3 -13.76 5.68 -22.27
C ASN A 3 -13.22 4.69 -21.23
N LEU A 4 -12.41 5.19 -20.29
CA LEU A 4 -11.93 4.40 -19.15
C LEU A 4 -12.88 4.60 -17.98
N ASN A 5 -13.54 3.51 -17.59
CA ASN A 5 -14.35 3.47 -16.38
C ASN A 5 -13.44 3.34 -15.16
N VAL A 6 -13.55 4.30 -14.24
CA VAL A 6 -12.68 4.41 -13.06
C VAL A 6 -13.51 4.28 -11.81
N ILE A 7 -13.07 3.44 -10.88
CA ILE A 7 -13.54 3.46 -9.49
C ILE A 7 -12.50 4.21 -8.67
N ILE A 8 -12.95 5.07 -7.77
CA ILE A 8 -12.09 5.79 -6.83
C ILE A 8 -12.41 5.35 -5.40
N ALA A 9 -11.38 5.16 -4.57
CA ALA A 9 -11.55 4.72 -3.19
C ALA A 9 -10.60 5.47 -2.26
N ASP A 10 -11.17 6.12 -1.24
CA ASP A 10 -10.48 6.91 -0.23
C ASP A 10 -11.42 7.13 0.95
N ASP A 11 -10.94 6.95 2.18
CA ASP A 11 -11.72 7.13 3.41
C ASP A 11 -11.98 8.61 3.76
N HIS A 12 -11.38 9.53 3.01
CA HIS A 12 -11.58 10.96 3.16
C HIS A 12 -12.46 11.53 2.03
N PRO A 13 -13.72 11.94 2.30
CA PRO A 13 -14.63 12.47 1.29
C PRO A 13 -14.08 13.68 0.51
N ILE A 14 -13.24 14.50 1.17
CA ILE A 14 -12.58 15.65 0.53
C ILE A 14 -11.57 15.22 -0.54
N VAL A 15 -10.91 14.07 -0.35
CA VAL A 15 -9.96 13.52 -1.32
C VAL A 15 -10.73 12.96 -2.52
N LEU A 16 -11.82 12.21 -2.30
CA LEU A 16 -12.71 11.76 -3.38
C LEU A 16 -13.20 12.94 -4.24
N PHE A 17 -13.61 14.04 -3.61
CA PHE A 17 -13.99 15.26 -4.32
C PHE A 17 -12.83 15.83 -5.16
N GLY A 18 -11.62 15.89 -4.60
CA GLY A 18 -10.43 16.36 -5.29
C GLY A 18 -10.05 15.50 -6.49
N ILE A 19 -10.08 14.17 -6.33
CA ILE A 19 -9.85 13.21 -7.41
C ILE A 19 -10.87 13.45 -8.52
N ARG A 20 -12.17 13.45 -8.20
CA ARG A 20 -13.24 13.69 -9.18
C ARG A 20 -13.02 14.98 -9.97
N LYS A 21 -12.69 16.08 -9.28
CA LYS A 21 -12.41 17.38 -9.91
C LYS A 21 -11.18 17.37 -10.81
N SER A 22 -10.17 16.57 -10.49
CA SER A 22 -9.01 16.37 -11.35
C SER A 22 -9.37 15.58 -12.61
N LEU A 23 -10.19 14.52 -12.45
CA LEU A 23 -10.62 13.64 -13.54
C LEU A 23 -11.67 14.26 -14.47
N GLU A 24 -12.49 15.19 -13.98
CA GLU A 24 -13.49 15.92 -14.78
C GLU A 24 -12.87 16.67 -15.99
N ARG A 25 -11.57 16.96 -15.95
CA ARG A 25 -10.84 17.62 -17.05
C ARG A 25 -10.43 16.65 -18.17
N LEU A 26 -10.62 15.35 -17.96
CA LEU A 26 -10.20 14.29 -18.87
C LEU A 26 -11.45 13.64 -19.49
N ASP A 27 -11.88 14.13 -20.65
CA ASP A 27 -13.13 13.72 -21.33
C ASP A 27 -13.26 12.21 -21.64
N TRP A 28 -12.16 11.47 -21.55
CA TRP A 28 -12.10 10.03 -21.79
C TRP A 28 -12.18 9.20 -20.50
N ILE A 29 -12.32 9.83 -19.33
CA ILE A 29 -12.49 9.19 -18.04
C ILE A 29 -13.95 9.28 -17.59
N ASN A 30 -14.47 8.18 -17.08
CA ASN A 30 -15.79 8.10 -16.50
C ASN A 30 -15.68 7.50 -15.08
N VAL A 31 -15.94 8.30 -14.05
CA VAL A 31 -15.97 7.81 -12.66
C VAL A 31 -17.29 7.07 -12.44
N VAL A 32 -17.22 5.75 -12.28
CA VAL A 32 -18.41 4.88 -12.22
C VAL A 32 -18.84 4.50 -10.80
N ALA A 33 -17.95 4.62 -9.81
CA ALA A 33 -18.28 4.47 -8.40
C ALA A 33 -17.21 5.10 -7.51
N GLU A 34 -17.60 5.36 -6.26
CA GLU A 34 -16.75 5.87 -5.19
C GLU A 34 -16.91 4.97 -3.96
N SER A 35 -15.87 4.86 -3.14
CA SER A 35 -15.91 4.02 -1.93
C SER A 35 -15.06 4.63 -0.83
N GLU A 36 -15.60 4.66 0.39
CA GLU A 36 -14.91 5.19 1.58
C GLU A 36 -14.32 4.09 2.47
N ASP A 37 -14.57 2.82 2.12
CA ASP A 37 -14.10 1.65 2.86
C ASP A 37 -13.86 0.46 1.91
N SER A 38 -13.07 -0.51 2.35
CA SER A 38 -12.69 -1.65 1.51
C SER A 38 -13.86 -2.60 1.22
N THR A 39 -14.86 -2.69 2.09
CA THR A 39 -16.03 -3.55 1.89
C THR A 39 -16.91 -3.01 0.77
N THR A 40 -17.21 -1.71 0.79
CA THR A 40 -17.95 -1.03 -0.27
C THR A 40 -17.20 -1.08 -1.59
N LEU A 41 -15.87 -0.92 -1.57
CA LEU A 41 -15.03 -1.05 -2.77
C LEU A 41 -15.17 -2.45 -3.41
N ILE A 42 -15.03 -3.52 -2.64
CA ILE A 42 -15.14 -4.89 -3.18
C ILE A 42 -16.55 -5.17 -3.71
N ASN A 43 -17.59 -4.69 -3.02
CA ASN A 43 -18.97 -4.80 -3.49
C ASN A 43 -19.17 -4.08 -4.84
N ASN A 44 -18.65 -2.87 -4.98
CA ASN A 44 -18.69 -2.11 -6.24
C ASN A 44 -17.94 -2.84 -7.36
N LEU A 45 -16.74 -3.37 -7.09
CA LEU A 45 -15.97 -4.14 -8.08
C LEU A 45 -16.70 -5.39 -8.57
N SER A 46 -17.53 -6.01 -7.72
CA SER A 46 -18.32 -7.18 -8.10
C SER A 46 -19.51 -6.85 -9.01
N CYS A 47 -20.04 -5.62 -8.93
CA CYS A 47 -21.26 -5.20 -9.63
C CYS A 47 -20.98 -4.30 -10.84
N ILE A 48 -19.85 -3.59 -10.86
CA ILE A 48 -19.57 -2.51 -11.79
C ILE A 48 -18.32 -2.85 -12.62
N LYS A 49 -18.45 -2.76 -13.95
CA LYS A 49 -17.32 -2.96 -14.86
C LYS A 49 -16.40 -1.72 -14.86
N ALA A 50 -15.32 -1.81 -14.11
CA ALA A 50 -14.23 -0.84 -14.10
C ALA A 50 -13.02 -1.32 -14.92
N ASN A 51 -12.29 -0.38 -15.49
CA ASN A 51 -11.00 -0.60 -16.14
C ASN A 51 -9.85 -0.27 -15.18
N VAL A 52 -10.05 0.77 -14.36
CA VAL A 52 -9.02 1.28 -13.44
C VAL A 52 -9.63 1.46 -12.06
N LEU A 53 -8.86 1.12 -11.04
CA LEU A 53 -9.10 1.48 -9.65
C LEU A 53 -8.03 2.48 -9.22
N ILE A 54 -8.45 3.62 -8.69
CA ILE A 54 -7.60 4.55 -7.94
C ILE A 54 -7.94 4.35 -6.47
N THR A 55 -7.01 3.85 -5.67
CA THR A 55 -7.28 3.48 -4.26
C THR A 55 -6.24 4.04 -3.32
N ASP A 56 -6.66 4.46 -2.13
CA ASP A 56 -5.74 4.64 -1.00
C ASP A 56 -5.23 3.29 -0.48
N LEU A 57 -4.08 3.34 0.18
CA LEU A 57 -3.52 2.23 0.96
C LEU A 57 -4.17 2.13 2.33
N SER A 58 -4.60 3.23 2.92
CA SER A 58 -5.15 3.24 4.27
C SER A 58 -6.64 3.54 4.19
N MET A 59 -7.47 2.51 4.25
CA MET A 59 -8.92 2.64 4.27
C MET A 59 -9.50 1.69 5.31
N PRO A 60 -10.55 2.06 6.04
CA PRO A 60 -11.19 1.16 6.97
C PRO A 60 -11.81 -0.04 6.22
N GLY A 61 -11.89 -1.18 6.90
CA GLY A 61 -12.66 -2.32 6.41
C GLY A 61 -12.29 -3.64 7.09
N ASP A 62 -13.29 -4.26 7.69
CA ASP A 62 -13.09 -5.41 8.56
C ASP A 62 -12.95 -6.74 7.80
N THR A 63 -13.56 -6.85 6.61
CA THR A 63 -13.67 -8.14 5.90
C THR A 63 -12.49 -8.41 4.96
N TYR A 64 -12.01 -7.39 4.25
CA TYR A 64 -10.99 -7.55 3.21
C TYR A 64 -9.64 -6.94 3.59
N GLY A 65 -9.54 -6.35 4.79
CA GLY A 65 -8.40 -5.58 5.25
C GLY A 65 -8.17 -4.32 4.42
N ASP A 66 -6.95 -3.78 4.49
CA ASP A 66 -6.50 -2.61 3.74
C ASP A 66 -5.07 -2.80 3.19
N GLY A 67 -4.49 -1.72 2.67
CA GLY A 67 -3.08 -1.65 2.29
C GLY A 67 -2.66 -2.67 1.25
N ILE A 68 -1.48 -3.25 1.48
CA ILE A 68 -0.88 -4.24 0.59
C ILE A 68 -1.73 -5.52 0.48
N ASN A 69 -2.45 -5.90 1.55
CA ASN A 69 -3.28 -7.10 1.54
C ASN A 69 -4.52 -6.93 0.68
N LEU A 70 -5.18 -5.76 0.76
CA LEU A 70 -6.30 -5.42 -0.10
C LEU A 70 -5.89 -5.41 -1.58
N ILE A 71 -4.73 -4.83 -1.92
CA ILE A 71 -4.23 -4.85 -3.31
C ILE A 71 -3.99 -6.29 -3.79
N LYS A 72 -3.35 -7.13 -2.97
CA LYS A 72 -3.15 -8.56 -3.30
C LYS A 72 -4.47 -9.28 -3.54
N TYR A 73 -5.46 -9.03 -2.69
CA TYR A 73 -6.80 -9.58 -2.85
C TYR A 73 -7.41 -9.14 -4.19
N ILE A 74 -7.39 -7.84 -4.48
CA ILE A 74 -7.96 -7.29 -5.73
C ILE A 74 -7.23 -7.85 -6.95
N LYS A 75 -5.90 -7.91 -6.99
CA LYS A 75 -5.14 -8.51 -8.11
C LYS A 75 -5.50 -9.98 -8.34
N ARG A 76 -5.75 -10.74 -7.26
CA ARG A 76 -6.13 -12.16 -7.36
C ARG A 76 -7.54 -12.36 -7.92
N HIS A 77 -8.49 -11.52 -7.52
CA HIS A 77 -9.90 -11.66 -7.87
C HIS A 77 -10.30 -10.88 -9.14
N TYR A 78 -9.58 -9.82 -9.47
CA TYR A 78 -9.82 -8.91 -10.61
C TYR A 78 -8.52 -8.70 -11.42
N PRO A 79 -7.95 -9.75 -12.03
CA PRO A 79 -6.60 -9.70 -12.63
C PRO A 79 -6.47 -8.78 -13.87
N ARG A 80 -7.60 -8.32 -14.45
CA ARG A 80 -7.63 -7.39 -15.58
C ARG A 80 -7.83 -5.92 -15.15
N LEU A 81 -8.05 -5.68 -13.86
CA LEU A 81 -8.25 -4.34 -13.32
C LEU A 81 -6.88 -3.69 -13.14
N SER A 82 -6.67 -2.54 -13.75
CA SER A 82 -5.48 -1.74 -13.48
C SER A 82 -5.64 -0.98 -12.17
N ILE A 83 -4.58 -0.94 -11.38
CA ILE A 83 -4.56 -0.36 -10.05
C ILE A 83 -3.56 0.79 -10.01
N ILE A 84 -4.04 1.97 -9.63
CA ILE A 84 -3.23 3.13 -9.26
C ILE A 84 -3.41 3.34 -7.77
N VAL A 85 -2.30 3.35 -7.04
CA VAL A 85 -2.31 3.65 -5.61
C VAL A 85 -2.12 5.15 -5.41
N LEU A 86 -3.00 5.78 -4.63
CA LEU A 86 -2.92 7.19 -4.26
C LEU A 86 -2.77 7.30 -2.74
N THR A 87 -1.59 7.63 -2.24
CA THR A 87 -1.31 7.55 -0.79
C THR A 87 -0.61 8.77 -0.21
N MET A 88 -0.84 9.04 1.08
CA MET A 88 -0.02 9.97 1.87
C MET A 88 1.31 9.34 2.34
N ASN A 89 1.44 8.02 2.21
CA ASN A 89 2.56 7.27 2.74
C ASN A 89 3.78 7.40 1.83
N ASN A 90 4.78 8.16 2.28
CA ASN A 90 6.03 8.35 1.57
C ASN A 90 7.16 7.44 2.08
N ASN A 91 6.84 6.42 2.89
CA ASN A 91 7.84 5.46 3.37
C ASN A 91 8.34 4.62 2.20
N PRO A 92 9.63 4.71 1.84
CA PRO A 92 10.15 4.04 0.65
C PRO A 92 10.01 2.51 0.67
N ALA A 93 10.04 1.89 1.85
CA ALA A 93 9.84 0.45 2.01
C ALA A 93 8.42 0.01 1.62
N ILE A 94 7.42 0.82 1.99
CA ILE A 94 6.01 0.55 1.68
C ILE A 94 5.78 0.77 0.19
N LEU A 95 6.31 1.86 -0.36
CA LEU A 95 6.24 2.15 -1.79
C LEU A 95 6.88 1.03 -2.62
N SER A 96 8.05 0.52 -2.21
CA SER A 96 8.70 -0.62 -2.86
C SER A 96 7.84 -1.88 -2.81
N ALA A 97 7.31 -2.23 -1.64
CA ALA A 97 6.45 -3.39 -1.46
C ALA A 97 5.15 -3.32 -2.28
N VAL A 98 4.61 -2.10 -2.49
CA VAL A 98 3.45 -1.87 -3.36
C VAL A 98 3.83 -2.02 -4.84
N LEU A 99 4.99 -1.52 -5.26
CA LEU A 99 5.47 -1.69 -6.65
C LEU A 99 5.72 -3.16 -7.02
N GLU A 100 6.15 -3.99 -6.07
CA GLU A 100 6.34 -5.44 -6.23
C GLU A 100 5.03 -6.20 -6.51
N LEU A 101 3.87 -5.58 -6.27
CA LEU A 101 2.55 -6.16 -6.59
C LEU A 101 2.14 -6.01 -8.06
N ASP A 102 3.04 -5.47 -8.90
CA ASP A 102 2.83 -5.27 -10.33
C ASP A 102 1.58 -4.42 -10.63
N ILE A 103 1.48 -3.28 -9.95
CA ILE A 103 0.44 -2.27 -10.19
C ILE A 103 0.89 -1.21 -11.20
N GLU A 104 -0.05 -0.56 -11.85
CA GLU A 104 0.18 0.36 -12.95
C GLU A 104 0.69 1.75 -12.54
N GLY A 105 0.54 2.15 -11.28
CA GLY A 105 1.13 3.41 -10.81
C GLY A 105 1.01 3.66 -9.31
N ILE A 106 1.86 4.56 -8.82
CA ILE A 106 1.77 5.12 -7.47
C ILE A 106 1.80 6.64 -7.60
N VAL A 107 0.90 7.31 -6.89
CA VAL A 107 0.84 8.77 -6.78
C VAL A 107 0.84 9.14 -5.30
N LEU A 108 1.64 10.14 -4.93
CA LEU A 108 1.58 10.72 -3.59
C LEU A 108 0.51 11.80 -3.55
N LYS A 109 -0.38 11.75 -2.54
CA LYS A 109 -1.41 12.80 -2.33
C LYS A 109 -0.79 14.18 -2.06
N GLN A 110 0.44 14.23 -1.54
CA GLN A 110 1.22 15.46 -1.32
C GLN A 110 2.05 15.89 -2.55
N GLY A 111 1.99 15.11 -3.64
CA GLY A 111 2.76 15.34 -4.86
C GLY A 111 2.21 16.49 -5.71
N ALA A 112 2.65 16.54 -6.98
CA ALA A 112 2.15 17.56 -7.89
C ALA A 112 0.69 17.26 -8.27
N PRO A 113 -0.18 18.27 -8.43
CA PRO A 113 -1.56 18.06 -8.85
C PRO A 113 -1.71 17.36 -10.22
N THR A 114 -0.66 17.39 -11.03
CA THR A 114 -0.59 16.76 -12.35
C THR A 114 -0.21 15.28 -12.31
N ASP A 115 0.35 14.78 -11.19
CA ASP A 115 0.88 13.41 -11.09
C ASP A 115 -0.20 12.36 -11.43
N LEU A 116 -1.43 12.51 -10.91
CA LEU A 116 -2.52 11.58 -11.20
C LEU A 116 -2.98 11.63 -12.68
N PRO A 117 -3.27 12.81 -13.28
CA PRO A 117 -3.50 12.93 -14.71
C PRO A 117 -2.40 12.32 -15.60
N ASP A 118 -1.12 12.51 -15.22
CA ASP A 118 0.03 12.01 -15.99
C ASP A 118 0.10 10.48 -15.93
N VAL A 119 -0.08 9.88 -14.74
CA VAL A 119 -0.16 8.41 -14.57
C VAL A 119 -1.31 7.83 -15.41
N LEU A 120 -2.49 8.44 -15.37
CA LEU A 120 -3.65 7.97 -16.13
C LEU A 120 -3.42 8.07 -17.65
N THR A 121 -2.74 9.13 -18.10
CA THR A 121 -2.41 9.33 -19.51
C THR A 121 -1.43 8.28 -20.01
N ALA A 122 -0.42 7.93 -19.22
CA ALA A 122 0.50 6.83 -19.52
C ALA A 122 -0.23 5.47 -19.53
N LEU A 123 -1.10 5.22 -18.54
CA LEU A 123 -1.90 3.99 -18.46
C LEU A 123 -2.77 3.81 -19.70
N LYS A 124 -3.39 4.89 -20.20
CA LYS A 124 -4.18 4.86 -21.45
C LYS A 124 -3.35 4.42 -22.67
N GLN A 125 -2.05 4.67 -22.67
CA GLN A 125 -1.10 4.27 -23.72
C GLN A 125 -0.53 2.86 -23.49
N GLY A 126 -0.90 2.21 -22.38
CA GLY A 126 -0.35 0.91 -21.98
C GLY A 126 1.03 1.02 -21.32
N GLU A 127 1.40 2.20 -20.85
CA GLU A 127 2.69 2.48 -20.23
C GLU A 127 2.54 2.66 -18.72
N ARG A 128 3.61 2.33 -17.98
CA ARG A 128 3.72 2.61 -16.54
C ARG A 128 4.41 3.95 -16.37
N PHE A 129 3.83 4.83 -15.55
CA PHE A 129 4.46 6.09 -15.17
C PHE A 129 4.64 6.14 -13.65
N ILE A 130 5.84 6.51 -13.22
CA ILE A 130 6.19 6.71 -11.81
C ILE A 130 6.60 8.18 -11.67
N PRO A 131 5.79 9.01 -10.98
CA PRO A 131 6.13 10.41 -10.75
C PRO A 131 7.53 10.57 -10.11
N GLU A 132 8.23 11.68 -10.41
CA GLU A 132 9.58 11.91 -9.86
C GLU A 132 9.58 11.92 -8.32
N SER A 133 8.50 12.43 -7.70
CA SER A 133 8.31 12.43 -6.25
C SER A 133 8.37 11.02 -5.63
N VAL A 134 7.89 10.01 -6.34
CA VAL A 134 7.98 8.60 -5.93
C VAL A 134 9.35 8.03 -6.29
N SER A 135 9.84 8.32 -7.50
CA SER A 135 11.14 7.83 -8.00
C SER A 135 12.31 8.26 -7.10
N GLU A 136 12.33 9.50 -6.61
CA GLU A 136 13.36 10.00 -5.68
C GLU A 136 13.34 9.28 -4.33
N LEU A 137 12.17 8.96 -3.80
CA LEU A 137 12.04 8.20 -2.55
C LEU A 137 12.56 6.78 -2.71
N LEU A 138 12.29 6.15 -3.86
CA LEU A 138 12.77 4.80 -4.16
C LEU A 138 14.28 4.75 -4.39
N LYS A 139 14.89 5.79 -4.96
CA LYS A 139 16.37 5.91 -5.06
C LYS A 139 17.03 5.86 -3.68
N LYS A 140 16.43 6.47 -2.66
CA LYS A 140 16.95 6.42 -1.27
C LYS A 140 16.94 5.01 -0.68
N VAL A 141 16.05 4.12 -1.13
CA VAL A 141 16.04 2.70 -0.76
C VAL A 141 17.30 2.01 -1.25
N THR A 142 17.67 2.26 -2.51
CA THR A 142 18.82 1.61 -3.15
C THR A 142 20.18 2.04 -2.59
N GLU A 143 20.26 3.23 -1.98
CA GLU A 143 21.47 3.72 -1.31
C GLU A 143 21.65 3.17 0.11
N THR A 144 20.56 2.75 0.75
CA THR A 144 20.64 1.93 1.96
C THR A 144 20.85 0.47 1.56
N PRO A 145 21.68 -0.32 2.27
CA PRO A 145 21.90 -1.72 1.93
C PRO A 145 20.63 -2.53 2.25
N TYR A 146 19.65 -2.44 1.36
CA TYR A 146 18.50 -3.31 1.31
C TYR A 146 19.01 -4.69 0.91
N SER A 147 18.60 -5.69 1.67
CA SER A 147 18.80 -7.07 1.24
C SER A 147 17.50 -7.51 0.59
N ASP A 148 17.53 -7.93 -0.67
CA ASP A 148 16.41 -8.59 -1.39
C ASP A 148 15.96 -9.92 -0.74
N LYS A 149 16.46 -10.21 0.47
CA LYS A 149 16.17 -11.45 1.18
C LYS A 149 14.89 -11.24 1.97
N PRO A 150 13.89 -12.13 1.80
CA PRO A 150 12.71 -12.10 2.63
C PRO A 150 13.09 -12.23 4.11
N LEU A 151 12.18 -11.77 4.97
CA LEU A 151 12.29 -12.03 6.39
C LEU A 151 12.32 -13.54 6.64
N SER A 152 13.27 -13.98 7.43
CA SER A 152 13.27 -15.33 7.98
C SER A 152 12.10 -15.50 8.94
N GLN A 153 11.68 -16.75 9.16
CA GLN A 153 10.59 -17.06 10.08
C GLN A 153 10.78 -16.45 11.48
N LYS A 154 12.02 -16.42 11.98
CA LYS A 154 12.37 -15.84 13.28
C LYS A 154 12.29 -14.32 13.28
N GLU A 155 12.66 -13.67 12.17
CA GLU A 155 12.51 -12.21 12.02
C GLU A 155 11.03 -11.84 11.94
N SER A 156 10.24 -12.53 11.11
CA SER A 156 8.80 -12.30 11.00
C SER A 156 8.08 -12.51 12.33
N GLU A 157 8.50 -13.48 13.14
CA GLU A 157 7.96 -13.72 14.48
C GLU A 157 8.21 -12.55 15.43
N VAL A 158 9.43 -12.02 15.46
CA VAL A 158 9.78 -10.84 16.28
C VAL A 158 9.01 -9.61 15.82
N ILE A 159 8.97 -9.37 14.51
CA ILE A 159 8.31 -8.22 13.90
C ILE A 159 6.79 -8.25 14.14
N ARG A 160 6.15 -9.42 14.07
CA ARG A 160 4.72 -9.57 14.37
C ARG A 160 4.38 -9.25 15.83
N LEU A 161 5.16 -9.73 16.79
CA LEU A 161 4.94 -9.37 18.20
C LEU A 161 5.22 -7.89 18.45
N PHE A 162 6.19 -7.30 17.76
CA PHE A 162 6.44 -5.86 17.84
C PHE A 162 5.26 -5.04 17.30
N ALA A 163 4.63 -5.48 16.19
CA ALA A 163 3.41 -4.85 15.66
C ALA A 163 2.24 -4.90 16.65
N GLN A 164 2.15 -5.95 17.48
CA GLN A 164 1.15 -6.08 18.55
C GLN A 164 1.44 -5.22 19.79
N GLY A 165 2.46 -4.37 19.76
CA GLY A 165 2.81 -3.45 20.85
C GLY A 165 3.70 -4.05 21.94
N PHE A 166 4.23 -5.28 21.76
CA PHE A 166 5.17 -5.85 22.74
C PHE A 166 6.54 -5.16 22.66
N LEU A 167 7.11 -4.84 23.82
CA LEU A 167 8.50 -4.36 23.90
C LEU A 167 9.47 -5.51 23.62
N VAL A 168 10.69 -5.17 23.18
CA VAL A 168 11.76 -6.15 22.91
C VAL A 168 12.01 -7.06 24.12
N THR A 169 11.91 -6.54 25.33
CA THR A 169 12.05 -7.29 26.59
C THR A 169 10.92 -8.31 26.81
N ASP A 170 9.71 -7.98 26.39
CA ASP A 170 8.54 -8.86 26.53
C ASP A 170 8.56 -9.94 25.46
N ILE A 171 8.96 -9.59 24.23
CA ILE A 171 9.20 -10.54 23.14
C ILE A 171 10.28 -11.56 23.54
N ALA A 172 11.36 -11.11 24.17
CA ALA A 172 12.43 -11.97 24.65
C ALA A 172 11.93 -13.02 25.64
N LYS A 173 11.12 -12.60 26.62
CA LYS A 173 10.46 -13.50 27.57
C LYS A 173 9.51 -14.46 26.86
N LYS A 174 8.64 -13.95 25.97
CA LYS A 174 7.61 -14.73 25.27
C LYS A 174 8.19 -15.81 24.36
N LEU A 175 9.30 -15.50 23.67
CA LEU A 175 9.98 -16.43 22.76
C LEU A 175 11.08 -17.26 23.42
N ASN A 176 11.29 -17.10 24.73
CA ASN A 176 12.38 -17.72 25.49
C ASN A 176 13.76 -17.53 24.83
N ARG A 177 14.08 -16.28 24.46
CA ARG A 177 15.33 -15.88 23.80
C ARG A 177 15.94 -14.70 24.55
N SER A 178 17.26 -14.50 24.43
CA SER A 178 17.90 -13.33 25.04
C SER A 178 17.41 -12.03 24.41
N VAL A 179 17.35 -10.95 25.19
CA VAL A 179 17.05 -9.59 24.69
C VAL A 179 17.99 -9.21 23.53
N LYS A 180 19.27 -9.58 23.64
CA LYS A 180 20.27 -9.36 22.57
C LYS A 180 19.89 -10.07 21.27
N THR A 181 19.37 -11.30 21.35
CA THR A 181 18.91 -12.06 20.18
C THR A 181 17.71 -11.37 19.52
N ILE A 182 16.71 -10.95 20.30
CA ILE A 182 15.53 -10.24 19.76
C ILE A 182 15.93 -8.91 19.14
N SER A 183 16.77 -8.11 19.81
CA SER A 183 17.28 -6.85 19.25
C SER A 183 18.02 -7.06 17.93
N SER A 184 18.84 -8.11 17.84
CA SER A 184 19.56 -8.43 16.60
C SER A 184 18.62 -8.87 15.48
N GLN A 185 17.60 -9.68 15.79
CA GLN A 185 16.59 -10.11 14.82
C GLN A 185 15.73 -8.94 14.34
N LYS A 186 15.28 -8.06 15.26
CA LYS A 186 14.56 -6.83 14.92
C LYS A 186 15.42 -5.94 14.03
N LYS A 187 16.69 -5.69 14.37
CA LYS A 187 17.58 -4.87 13.57
C LYS A 187 17.84 -5.47 12.18
N SER A 188 18.06 -6.78 12.09
CA SER A 188 18.22 -7.50 10.82
C SER A 188 16.97 -7.37 9.95
N ALA A 189 15.79 -7.54 10.55
CA ALA A 189 14.51 -7.35 9.86
C ALA A 189 14.33 -5.90 9.40
N MET A 190 14.64 -4.91 10.23
CA MET A 190 14.57 -3.49 9.88
C MET A 190 15.46 -3.16 8.67
N VAL A 191 16.67 -3.73 8.60
CA VAL A 191 17.56 -3.59 7.43
C VAL A 191 16.95 -4.21 6.17
N LYS A 192 16.38 -5.42 6.28
CA LYS A 192 15.70 -6.10 5.15
C LYS A 192 14.45 -5.38 4.68
N LEU A 193 13.74 -4.71 5.58
CA LEU A 193 12.60 -3.85 5.29
C LEU A 193 13.03 -2.40 5.02
N GLY A 194 14.34 -2.11 4.97
CA GLY A 194 14.98 -0.79 4.97
C GLY A 194 14.22 0.33 5.67
N VAL A 195 13.77 0.03 6.89
CA VAL A 195 13.31 1.01 7.86
C VAL A 195 14.45 1.27 8.84
N ASN A 196 14.70 2.53 9.16
CA ASN A 196 15.85 2.94 9.96
C ASN A 196 15.52 3.22 11.43
N ASN A 197 14.23 3.24 11.81
CA ASN A 197 13.79 3.49 13.17
C ASN A 197 12.47 2.78 13.49
N ASP A 198 12.13 2.74 14.78
CA ASP A 198 10.95 2.02 15.29
C ASP A 198 9.63 2.60 14.79
N ILE A 199 9.54 3.91 14.60
CA ILE A 199 8.33 4.58 14.09
C ILE A 199 8.13 4.19 12.61
N ALA A 200 9.18 4.24 11.81
CA ALA A 200 9.15 3.81 10.41
C ALA A 200 8.79 2.33 10.29
N LEU A 201 9.29 1.48 11.19
CA LEU A 201 8.91 0.08 11.27
C LEU A 201 7.43 -0.10 11.62
N LEU A 202 6.91 0.61 12.62
CA LEU A 202 5.49 0.52 13.00
C LEU A 202 4.58 1.00 11.86
N ASN A 203 4.92 2.09 11.18
CA ASN A 203 4.17 2.57 10.02
C ASN A 203 4.19 1.56 8.86
N TYR A 204 5.33 0.90 8.62
CA TYR A 204 5.44 -0.19 7.66
C TYR A 204 4.52 -1.37 8.05
N LEU A 205 4.57 -1.79 9.31
CA LEU A 205 3.77 -2.91 9.78
C LEU A 205 2.28 -2.61 9.75
N ALA A 206 1.85 -1.40 10.10
CA ALA A 206 0.45 -1.00 9.97
C ALA A 206 -0.05 -1.14 8.52
N SER A 207 0.76 -0.76 7.52
CA SER A 207 0.37 -0.88 6.10
C SER A 207 0.35 -2.31 5.53
N VAL A 208 0.97 -3.27 6.24
CA VAL A 208 1.13 -4.67 5.81
C VAL A 208 0.29 -5.63 6.65
N ALA A 209 0.04 -5.30 7.92
CA ALA A 209 -0.40 -6.22 8.96
C ALA A 209 -1.79 -5.91 9.54
N ILE A 210 -2.66 -5.22 8.81
CA ILE A 210 -4.09 -5.16 9.15
C ILE A 210 -4.71 -6.53 8.82
N ASN A 211 -4.44 -7.45 9.76
CA ASN A 211 -5.15 -8.64 10.17
C ASN A 211 -4.39 -9.19 11.39
N THR A 212 -4.67 -8.60 12.56
CA THR A 212 -4.52 -9.30 13.83
C THR A 212 -5.91 -9.63 14.36
N ASP A 213 -6.66 -10.43 13.61
CA ASP A 213 -7.76 -11.24 14.13
C ASP A 213 -7.77 -12.57 13.37
N ASP A 214 -6.77 -13.40 13.67
CA ASP A 214 -6.87 -14.85 13.48
C ASP A 214 -6.69 -15.49 14.87
N HIS A 215 -7.82 -16.01 15.37
CA HIS A 215 -8.01 -16.93 16.51
C HIS A 215 -8.03 -16.37 17.94
N ILE A 216 -9.22 -15.92 18.37
CA ILE A 216 -9.85 -16.43 19.59
C ILE A 216 -11.30 -16.87 19.26
N GLN A 217 -11.43 -18.10 18.77
CA GLN A 217 -12.38 -19.11 19.23
C GLN A 217 -12.01 -20.47 18.64
#